data_AF-A0A182KDN0-F1
#
_entry.id   AF-A0A182KDN0-F1
#
_cell.length_a   1.000
_cell.length_b   1.000
_cell.length_c   1.000
_cell.angle_alpha   90.00
_cell.angle_beta   90.00
_cell.angle_gamma   90.00
#
_symmetry.space_group_name_H-M   'P 1'
#
loop_
_entity.id
_entity.type
_entity.pdbx_description
1 polymer ?
#
loop_
_entity_poly.entity_id
_entity_poly.type
_entity_poly.pdbx_seq_one_letter_code
_entity_poly.pdbx_strand_id
1 'polypeptide(L)'
;MHLVNLPALPIMVLGVFCGATKPSCLEGFLRPLVDDINCILVHGIDINGIIIDFRLKAILADTPALVFIKGLTYPPGLKACIKCKIVGIHDGTKTIYDGTAEDRTDADFRNGDYVKHQKHHTPLVEIAEVDTIEDITIADDIHLFALGIEKKCLKDLQLVLYTLFRSGQNKSS
;
A
#
# COMPACT_ATOMS: atom_id res chain seq x y z
N MET A 1 -12.01 -10.15 -1.09
CA MET A 1 -11.22 -11.36 -1.36
C MET A 1 -11.68 -11.99 -2.66
N HIS A 2 -10.74 -12.23 -3.57
CA HIS A 2 -10.99 -12.86 -4.87
C HIS A 2 -10.35 -14.25 -4.87
N LEU A 3 -11.12 -15.27 -5.23
CA LEU A 3 -10.66 -16.66 -5.28
C LEU A 3 -10.17 -16.97 -6.70
N VAL A 4 -8.84 -16.99 -6.89
CA VAL A 4 -8.24 -17.12 -8.23
C VAL A 4 -8.68 -18.38 -8.98
N ASN A 5 -8.88 -19.49 -8.27
CA ASN A 5 -9.29 -20.76 -8.88
C ASN A 5 -10.81 -20.89 -9.07
N LEU A 6 -11.59 -19.89 -8.63
CA LEU A 6 -13.05 -19.85 -8.72
C LEU A 6 -13.51 -18.46 -9.21
N PRO A 7 -13.18 -18.05 -10.44
CA PRO A 7 -13.40 -16.69 -10.93
C PRO A 7 -14.89 -16.33 -11.10
N ALA A 8 -15.79 -17.32 -11.11
CA ALA A 8 -17.23 -17.10 -11.18
C ALA A 8 -17.82 -16.63 -9.84
N LEU A 9 -17.10 -16.77 -8.73
CA LEU A 9 -17.58 -16.34 -7.43
C LEU A 9 -17.44 -14.81 -7.27
N PRO A 10 -18.43 -14.15 -6.64
CA PRO A 10 -18.35 -12.73 -6.36
C PRO A 10 -17.20 -12.42 -5.38
N ILE A 11 -16.76 -11.16 -5.39
CA ILE A 11 -15.78 -10.67 -4.42
C ILE A 11 -16.40 -10.76 -3.02
N MET A 12 -15.73 -11.47 -2.12
CA MET A 12 -16.14 -11.57 -0.72
C MET A 12 -15.62 -10.38 0.08
N VAL A 13 -16.51 -9.72 0.82
CA VAL A 13 -16.14 -8.66 1.76
C VAL A 13 -15.71 -9.32 3.06
N LEU A 14 -14.47 -9.07 3.50
CA LEU A 14 -13.92 -9.64 4.73
C LEU A 14 -14.08 -8.70 5.95
N GLY A 15 -14.26 -7.40 5.71
CA GLY A 15 -14.40 -6.43 6.78
C GLY A 15 -14.84 -5.08 6.26
N VAL A 16 -15.62 -4.36 7.07
CA VAL A 16 -16.07 -3.00 6.80
C VAL A 16 -15.84 -2.18 8.06
N PHE A 17 -15.26 -1.00 7.89
CA PHE A 17 -15.15 -0.01 8.95
C PHE A 17 -15.93 1.23 8.56
N CYS A 18 -16.71 1.76 9.51
CA CYS A 18 -17.44 3.02 9.35
C CYS A 18 -17.12 3.92 10.54
N GLY A 19 -16.58 5.10 10.26
CA GLY A 19 -16.24 6.10 11.25
C GLY A 19 -15.82 7.41 10.59
N ALA A 20 -15.78 8.49 11.38
CA ALA A 20 -15.39 9.81 10.87
C ALA A 20 -13.91 9.89 10.47
N THR A 21 -13.08 8.95 10.94
CA THR A 21 -11.64 8.87 10.67
C THR A 21 -11.25 7.41 10.40
N LYS A 22 -10.00 7.15 10.01
CA LYS A 22 -9.47 5.76 9.93
C LYS A 22 -9.60 5.05 11.28
N PRO A 23 -9.66 3.70 11.33
CA PRO A 23 -9.69 2.97 12.60
C PRO A 23 -8.52 3.42 13.49
N SER A 24 -8.84 3.81 14.73
CA SER A 24 -7.83 4.30 15.69
C SER A 24 -6.92 3.18 16.19
N CYS A 25 -7.40 1.93 16.16
CA CYS A 25 -6.68 0.74 16.57
C CYS A 25 -6.46 -0.17 15.36
N LEU A 26 -5.22 -0.23 14.89
CA LEU A 26 -4.83 -1.11 13.77
C LEU A 26 -4.99 -2.59 14.16
N GLU A 27 -4.56 -2.92 15.38
CA GLU A 27 -4.68 -4.25 15.97
C GLU A 27 -6.12 -4.74 15.98
N GLY A 28 -7.03 -3.99 16.61
CA GLY A 28 -8.44 -4.38 16.71
C GLY A 28 -9.16 -4.45 15.36
N PHE A 29 -8.71 -3.67 14.37
CA PHE A 29 -9.30 -3.69 13.03
C PHE A 29 -8.85 -4.92 12.21
N LEU A 30 -7.58 -5.31 12.31
CA LEU A 30 -7.00 -6.39 11.49
C LEU A 30 -6.95 -7.74 12.19
N ARG A 31 -7.03 -7.80 13.53
CA ARG A 31 -6.97 -9.05 14.30
C ARG A 31 -7.97 -10.11 13.82
N PRO A 32 -9.27 -9.81 13.62
CA PRO A 32 -10.21 -10.82 13.13
C PRO A 32 -9.80 -11.42 11.78
N LEU A 33 -9.30 -10.59 10.86
CA LEU A 33 -8.82 -11.03 9.56
C LEU A 33 -7.60 -11.95 9.68
N VAL A 34 -6.65 -11.62 10.55
CA VAL A 34 -5.43 -12.40 10.77
C VAL A 34 -5.76 -13.76 11.38
N ASP A 35 -6.65 -13.79 12.38
CA ASP A 35 -7.07 -15.02 13.04
C ASP A 35 -7.83 -15.93 12.06
N ASP A 36 -8.74 -15.38 11.26
CA ASP A 36 -9.47 -16.11 10.23
C ASP A 36 -8.53 -16.71 9.18
N ILE A 37 -7.58 -15.90 8.66
CA ILE A 37 -6.60 -16.37 7.66
C ILE A 37 -5.72 -17.48 8.24
N ASN A 38 -5.18 -17.31 9.44
CA ASN A 38 -4.35 -18.34 10.06
C ASN A 38 -5.14 -19.62 10.34
N CYS A 39 -6.42 -19.51 10.70
CA CYS A 39 -7.29 -20.67 10.88
C CYS A 39 -7.46 -21.45 9.58
N ILE A 40 -7.76 -20.78 8.46
CA ILE A 40 -7.95 -21.46 7.16
C ILE A 40 -6.63 -21.93 6.52
N LEU A 41 -5.50 -21.29 6.82
CA LEU A 41 -4.18 -21.77 6.40
C LEU A 41 -3.84 -23.12 7.06
N VAL A 42 -4.23 -23.32 8.32
CA VAL A 42 -3.95 -24.56 9.07
C VAL A 42 -4.95 -25.67 8.74
N HIS A 43 -6.25 -25.34 8.70
CA HIS A 43 -7.30 -26.35 8.59
C HIS A 43 -7.82 -26.56 7.17
N GLY A 44 -7.48 -25.66 6.24
CA GLY A 44 -8.15 -25.55 4.96
C GLY A 44 -9.58 -25.02 5.10
N ILE A 45 -10.31 -25.01 3.99
CA ILE A 45 -11.72 -24.63 3.92
C ILE A 45 -12.54 -25.90 3.69
N ASP A 46 -13.45 -26.23 4.62
CA ASP A 46 -14.39 -27.34 4.46
C ASP A 46 -15.60 -26.90 3.60
N ILE A 47 -15.75 -27.54 2.45
CA ILE A 47 -16.93 -27.42 1.60
C ILE A 47 -17.52 -28.81 1.40
N ASN A 48 -18.65 -29.09 2.06
CA ASN A 48 -19.38 -30.36 1.98
C ASN A 48 -18.52 -31.59 2.34
N GLY A 49 -17.64 -31.47 3.34
CA GLY A 49 -16.74 -32.53 3.80
C GLY A 49 -15.46 -32.66 2.96
N ILE A 50 -15.26 -31.80 1.97
CA ILE A 50 -14.01 -31.72 1.19
C ILE A 50 -13.19 -30.56 1.74
N ILE A 51 -12.01 -30.88 2.27
CA ILE A 51 -11.04 -29.88 2.72
C ILE A 51 -10.27 -29.36 1.51
N ILE A 52 -10.39 -28.06 1.27
CA ILE A 52 -9.68 -27.35 0.20
C ILE A 52 -8.53 -26.57 0.82
N ASP A 53 -7.31 -26.78 0.29
CA ASP A 53 -6.13 -26.03 0.71
C ASP A 53 -6.28 -24.54 0.36
N PHE A 54 -5.90 -23.69 1.31
CA PHE A 54 -5.98 -22.24 1.15
C PHE A 54 -4.57 -21.64 1.12
N ARG A 55 -4.33 -20.73 0.17
CA ARG A 55 -3.09 -19.93 0.14
C ARG A 55 -3.41 -18.47 -0.13
N LEU A 56 -2.90 -17.58 0.70
CA LEU A 56 -2.93 -16.15 0.45
C LEU A 56 -1.87 -15.80 -0.60
N LYS A 57 -2.29 -15.26 -1.74
CA LYS A 57 -1.38 -14.89 -2.84
C LYS A 57 -0.82 -13.48 -2.75
N ALA A 58 -1.65 -12.52 -2.34
CA ALA A 58 -1.27 -11.12 -2.25
C ALA A 58 -2.31 -10.32 -1.46
N ILE A 59 -1.87 -9.24 -0.82
CA ILE A 59 -2.73 -8.19 -0.27
C ILE A 59 -2.56 -6.95 -1.14
N LEU A 60 -3.63 -6.58 -1.86
CA LEU A 60 -3.65 -5.42 -2.74
C LEU A 60 -4.32 -4.24 -2.04
N ALA A 61 -3.64 -3.10 -2.00
CA ALA A 61 -4.16 -1.88 -1.42
C ALA A 61 -3.60 -0.65 -2.14
N ASP A 62 -4.39 0.42 -2.21
CA ASP A 62 -3.89 1.74 -2.61
C ASP A 62 -2.86 2.27 -1.58
N THR A 63 -2.10 3.30 -1.93
CA THR A 63 -1.00 3.76 -1.05
C THR A 63 -1.48 4.18 0.35
N PRO A 64 -2.57 4.95 0.53
CA PRO A 64 -3.05 5.33 1.85
C PRO A 64 -3.59 4.17 2.71
N ALA A 65 -4.22 3.16 2.11
CA ALA A 65 -4.66 1.96 2.83
C ALA A 65 -3.46 1.05 3.14
N LEU A 66 -2.53 0.88 2.20
CA LEU A 66 -1.30 0.10 2.37
C LEU A 66 -0.45 0.62 3.54
N VAL A 67 -0.22 1.93 3.58
CA VAL A 67 0.51 2.58 4.68
C VAL A 67 -0.20 2.39 6.01
N PHE A 68 -1.54 2.41 6.02
CA PHE A 68 -2.32 2.16 7.22
C PHE A 68 -2.21 0.70 7.68
N ILE A 69 -2.48 -0.28 6.81
CA ILE A 69 -2.48 -1.71 7.18
C ILE A 69 -1.09 -2.21 7.56
N LYS A 70 -0.01 -1.65 6.97
CA LYS A 70 1.38 -1.97 7.34
C LYS A 70 1.88 -1.17 8.56
N GLY A 71 1.06 -0.29 9.14
CA GLY A 71 1.47 0.54 10.28
C GLY A 71 2.62 1.50 9.95
N LEU A 72 2.75 1.93 8.70
CA LEU A 72 3.84 2.80 8.24
C LEU A 72 3.57 4.28 8.55
N THR A 73 4.64 5.08 8.56
CA THR A 73 4.55 6.53 8.75
C THR A 73 3.87 7.21 7.56
N TYR A 74 2.87 8.04 7.84
CA TYR A 74 2.24 8.94 6.87
C TYR A 74 2.15 10.37 7.44
N PRO A 75 2.57 11.40 6.70
CA PRO A 75 3.28 11.35 5.42
C PRO A 75 4.69 10.71 5.54
N PRO A 76 5.20 10.08 4.49
CA PRO A 76 6.29 9.09 4.59
C PRO A 76 7.72 9.67 4.76
N GLY A 77 7.86 10.99 4.90
CA GLY A 77 9.13 11.66 5.23
C GLY A 77 10.25 11.42 4.21
N LEU A 78 11.49 11.25 4.69
CA LEU A 78 12.67 10.94 3.86
C LEU A 78 12.87 9.45 3.59
N LYS A 79 12.21 8.56 4.34
CA LYS A 79 12.33 7.10 4.19
C LYS A 79 11.04 6.54 3.60
N ALA A 80 10.62 7.04 2.43
CA ALA A 80 9.25 6.83 1.96
C ALA A 80 9.00 5.57 1.16
N CYS A 81 10.00 5.08 0.43
CA CYS A 81 9.86 3.82 -0.29
C CYS A 81 9.46 2.73 0.71
N ILE A 82 8.61 1.79 0.31
CA ILE A 82 8.21 0.65 1.16
C ILE A 82 8.95 -0.65 0.80
N LYS A 83 9.66 -0.64 -0.35
CA LYS A 83 10.40 -1.79 -0.89
C LYS A 83 11.90 -1.71 -0.61
N CYS A 84 12.54 -0.55 -0.75
CA CYS A 84 13.98 -0.38 -0.51
C CYS A 84 14.30 0.71 0.51
N LYS A 85 15.49 0.64 1.12
CA LYS A 85 15.97 1.50 2.21
C LYS A 85 16.46 2.89 1.73
N ILE A 86 16.06 3.33 0.54
CA ILE A 86 16.47 4.62 -0.03
C ILE A 86 16.06 5.78 0.89
N VAL A 87 16.98 6.73 1.05
CA VAL A 87 16.78 7.93 1.83
C VAL A 87 16.75 9.12 0.89
N GLY A 88 15.63 9.83 0.88
CA GLY A 88 15.48 11.04 0.10
C GLY A 88 16.24 12.22 0.70
N ILE A 89 16.47 13.23 -0.13
CA ILE A 89 17.05 14.52 0.26
C ILE A 89 15.98 15.59 0.04
N HIS A 90 15.93 16.57 0.94
CA HIS A 90 15.09 17.74 0.76
C HIS A 90 15.76 18.75 -0.18
N ASP A 91 15.06 19.11 -1.25
CA ASP A 91 15.39 20.23 -2.12
C ASP A 91 14.22 21.21 -2.12
N GLY A 92 14.35 22.23 -1.27
CA GLY A 92 13.25 23.15 -0.96
C GLY A 92 12.03 22.43 -0.37
N THR A 93 10.92 22.43 -1.10
CA THR A 93 9.66 21.76 -0.70
C THR A 93 9.53 20.33 -1.23
N LYS A 94 10.48 19.88 -2.06
CA LYS A 94 10.45 18.55 -2.69
C LYS A 94 11.35 17.59 -1.92
N THR A 95 10.95 16.33 -1.88
CA THR A 95 11.83 15.23 -1.50
C THR A 95 12.25 14.50 -2.76
N ILE A 96 13.55 14.40 -2.99
CA ILE A 96 14.14 13.73 -4.13
C ILE A 96 14.71 12.40 -3.66
N TYR A 97 14.35 11.32 -4.35
CA TYR A 97 14.91 9.99 -4.15
C TYR A 97 15.77 9.67 -5.36
N ASP A 98 17.08 9.57 -5.17
CA ASP A 98 18.04 9.32 -6.24
C ASP A 98 18.95 8.15 -5.90
N GLY A 99 19.31 7.36 -6.90
CA GLY A 99 20.14 6.15 -6.79
C GLY A 99 19.38 4.87 -6.47
N THR A 100 20.15 3.85 -6.10
CA THR A 100 19.69 2.51 -5.71
C THR A 100 20.02 2.26 -4.26
N ALA A 101 19.17 1.52 -3.55
CA ALA A 101 19.38 1.17 -2.15
C ALA A 101 19.08 -0.31 -1.93
N GLU A 102 19.56 -0.85 -0.81
CA GLU A 102 19.23 -2.21 -0.38
C GLU A 102 17.73 -2.41 -0.24
N ASP A 103 17.27 -3.60 -0.62
CA ASP A 103 15.89 -3.99 -0.41
C ASP A 103 15.58 -4.16 1.07
N ARG A 104 14.32 -3.91 1.42
CA ARG A 104 13.80 -4.27 2.73
C ARG A 104 13.56 -5.75 2.78
N THR A 105 13.83 -6.35 3.92
CA THR A 105 13.48 -7.73 4.21
C THR A 105 12.30 -7.80 5.16
N ASP A 106 11.54 -8.89 5.07
CA ASP A 106 10.46 -9.21 6.02
C ASP A 106 11.00 -9.43 7.44
N ALA A 107 12.19 -10.02 7.59
CA ALA A 107 12.84 -10.19 8.88
C ALA A 107 13.10 -8.85 9.58
N ASP A 108 13.75 -7.90 8.90
CA ASP A 108 14.00 -6.56 9.42
C ASP A 108 12.66 -5.83 9.74
N PHE A 109 11.62 -6.09 8.95
CA PHE A 109 10.30 -5.51 9.16
C PHE A 109 9.67 -6.04 10.47
N ARG A 110 9.70 -7.36 10.68
CA ARG A 110 9.18 -8.02 11.89
C ARG A 110 9.92 -7.60 13.15
N ASN A 111 11.24 -7.37 13.04
CA ASN A 111 12.06 -6.90 14.15
C ASN A 111 11.81 -5.43 14.52
N GLY A 112 11.14 -4.66 13.65
CA GLY A 112 10.92 -3.24 13.87
C GLY A 112 12.13 -2.37 13.53
N ASP A 113 13.04 -2.85 12.68
CA ASP A 113 14.33 -2.21 12.42
C ASP A 113 14.21 -0.91 11.62
N TYR A 114 13.04 -0.65 11.00
CA TYR A 114 12.81 0.52 10.17
C TYR A 114 12.33 1.74 10.97
N VAL A 115 13.21 2.23 11.85
CA VAL A 115 12.98 3.43 12.67
C VAL A 115 12.61 4.64 11.81
N LYS A 116 11.51 5.32 12.21
CA LYS A 116 10.82 6.43 11.52
C LYS A 116 10.00 6.03 10.28
N HIS A 117 10.15 4.82 9.77
CA HIS A 117 9.35 4.31 8.66
C HIS A 117 8.17 3.46 9.16
N GLN A 118 8.39 2.64 10.20
CA GLN A 118 7.34 1.93 10.93
C GLN A 118 6.87 2.79 12.12
N LYS A 119 5.56 3.04 12.17
CA LYS A 119 4.92 3.85 13.20
C LYS A 119 4.16 3.01 14.21
N HIS A 120 3.51 1.95 13.74
CA HIS A 120 2.68 1.06 14.53
C HIS A 120 3.02 -0.39 14.18
N HIS A 121 2.94 -1.29 15.18
CA HIS A 121 2.93 -2.72 14.92
C HIS A 121 1.66 -3.09 14.14
N THR A 122 1.78 -3.99 13.18
CA THR A 122 0.65 -4.52 12.41
C THR A 122 0.52 -6.02 12.66
N PRO A 123 -0.67 -6.54 12.95
CA PRO A 123 -0.86 -7.98 13.15
C PRO A 123 -0.71 -8.78 11.84
N LEU A 124 -0.60 -8.12 10.67
CA LEU A 124 -0.36 -8.83 9.40
C LEU A 124 0.94 -9.62 9.38
N VAL A 125 1.94 -9.23 10.21
CA VAL A 125 3.17 -10.01 10.35
C VAL A 125 2.89 -11.39 10.95
N GLU A 126 1.78 -11.60 11.65
CA GLU A 126 1.46 -12.87 12.28
C GLU A 126 0.77 -13.85 11.33
N ILE A 127 0.49 -13.46 10.08
CA ILE A 127 -0.01 -14.38 9.07
C ILE A 127 1.11 -15.33 8.65
N ALA A 128 0.88 -16.62 8.78
CA ALA A 128 1.83 -17.65 8.36
C ALA A 128 2.06 -17.60 6.84
N GLU A 129 3.30 -17.89 6.41
CA GLU A 129 3.68 -17.97 5.00
C GLU A 129 3.49 -16.67 4.17
N VAL A 130 3.42 -15.51 4.84
CA VAL A 130 3.34 -14.20 4.20
C VAL A 130 4.61 -13.39 4.42
N ASP A 131 5.21 -12.95 3.33
CA ASP A 131 6.25 -11.94 3.32
C ASP A 131 5.62 -10.53 3.28
N THR A 132 5.79 -9.77 4.36
CA THR A 132 5.18 -8.46 4.52
C THR A 132 5.72 -7.44 3.51
N ILE A 133 6.91 -7.66 2.96
CA ILE A 133 7.52 -6.81 1.93
C ILE A 133 7.06 -7.23 0.55
N GLU A 134 7.09 -8.52 0.21
CA GLU A 134 6.80 -9.03 -1.14
C GLU A 134 5.33 -9.27 -1.43
N ASP A 135 4.57 -9.91 -0.53
CA ASP A 135 3.18 -10.31 -0.78
C ASP A 135 2.18 -9.16 -0.55
N ILE A 136 2.60 -8.11 0.16
CA ILE A 136 1.81 -6.87 0.29
C ILE A 136 2.30 -5.86 -0.76
N THR A 137 1.75 -5.97 -1.96
CA THR A 137 2.23 -5.23 -3.13
C THR A 137 1.72 -3.79 -3.19
N ILE A 138 2.50 -2.94 -3.86
CA ILE A 138 2.14 -1.54 -4.17
C ILE A 138 0.97 -1.54 -5.16
N ALA A 139 0.16 -0.47 -5.07
CA ALA A 139 -1.07 -0.22 -5.81
C ALA A 139 -1.04 -0.58 -7.30
N ASP A 140 -2.22 -0.89 -7.83
CA ASP A 140 -2.44 -1.23 -9.24
C ASP A 140 -2.06 -0.11 -10.23
N ASP A 141 -2.01 -0.48 -11.51
CA ASP A 141 -1.64 0.42 -12.60
C ASP A 141 -2.49 1.70 -12.65
N ILE A 142 -3.75 1.63 -12.21
CA ILE A 142 -4.66 2.78 -12.19
C ILE A 142 -4.14 3.83 -11.21
N HIS A 143 -3.74 3.43 -10.01
CA HIS A 143 -3.26 4.38 -9.00
C HIS A 143 -1.87 4.93 -9.32
N LEU A 144 -0.98 4.11 -9.90
CA LEU A 144 0.39 4.53 -10.22
C LEU A 144 0.47 5.33 -11.53
N PHE A 145 -0.11 4.83 -12.61
CA PHE A 145 0.00 5.46 -13.92
C PHE A 145 -1.10 6.50 -14.14
N ALA A 146 -2.38 6.09 -14.16
CA ALA A 146 -3.47 6.98 -14.55
C ALA A 146 -3.69 8.12 -13.53
N LEU A 147 -3.84 7.78 -12.24
CA LEU A 147 -4.07 8.76 -11.19
C LEU A 147 -2.77 9.45 -10.71
N GLY A 148 -1.63 8.77 -10.85
CA GLY A 148 -0.32 9.29 -10.46
C GLY A 148 0.32 10.14 -11.54
N ILE A 149 0.83 9.49 -12.59
CA ILE A 149 1.63 10.11 -13.64
C ILE A 149 0.77 10.93 -14.61
N GLU A 150 -0.24 10.33 -15.24
CA GLU A 150 -1.01 11.00 -16.31
C GLU A 150 -1.71 12.25 -15.78
N LYS A 151 -2.37 12.15 -14.62
CA LYS A 151 -3.01 13.30 -13.96
C LYS A 151 -2.02 14.43 -13.65
N LYS A 152 -0.78 14.12 -13.27
CA LYS A 152 0.26 15.12 -13.01
C LYS A 152 0.73 15.77 -14.31
N CYS A 153 1.03 14.97 -15.33
CA CYS A 153 1.43 15.46 -16.65
C CYS A 153 0.38 16.40 -17.25
N LEU A 154 -0.91 16.06 -17.16
CA LEU A 154 -2.00 16.90 -17.67
C LEU A 154 -2.10 18.23 -16.92
N LYS A 155 -1.94 18.24 -15.59
CA LYS A 155 -1.94 19.48 -14.79
C LYS A 155 -0.75 20.37 -15.13
N ASP A 156 0.44 19.78 -15.25
CA ASP A 156 1.66 20.51 -15.59
C ASP A 156 1.55 21.09 -17.02
N LEU A 157 1.03 20.33 -17.97
CA LEU A 157 0.77 20.81 -19.34
C LEU A 157 -0.25 21.97 -19.36
N GLN A 158 -1.34 21.85 -18.60
CA GLN A 158 -2.34 22.91 -18.48
C GLN A 158 -1.72 24.19 -17.89
N LEU A 159 -0.87 24.07 -16.88
CA LEU A 159 -0.17 25.20 -16.27
C LEU A 159 0.79 25.88 -17.25
N VAL A 160 1.54 25.10 -18.02
CA VAL A 160 2.45 25.62 -19.06
C VAL A 160 1.67 26.37 -20.14
N LEU A 161 0.59 25.78 -20.67
CA LEU A 161 -0.26 26.42 -21.68
C LEU A 161 -0.89 27.72 -21.16
N TYR A 162 -1.37 27.72 -19.91
CA TYR A 162 -1.92 28.91 -19.27
C TYR A 162 -0.87 30.03 -19.12
N THR A 163 0.35 29.67 -18.70
CA THR A 163 1.46 30.62 -18.52
C THR A 163 1.90 31.23 -19.86
N LEU A 164 2.02 30.40 -20.90
CA LEU A 164 2.34 30.85 -22.26
C LEU A 164 1.28 31.82 -22.79
N PHE A 165 0.00 31.49 -22.64
CA PHE A 165 -1.10 32.35 -23.06
C PHE A 165 -1.07 33.72 -22.36
N ARG A 166 -0.87 33.75 -21.04
CA ARG A 166 -0.74 35.00 -20.27
C ARG A 166 0.47 35.84 -20.68
N SER A 167 1.60 35.20 -20.93
CA SER A 167 2.83 35.88 -21.35
C SER A 167 2.74 36.47 -22.77
N GLY A 168 1.92 35.87 -23.64
CA GLY A 168 1.60 36.41 -24.97
C GLY A 168 0.71 37.65 -24.92
N GLN A 169 -0.28 37.68 -24.01
CA GLN A 169 -1.18 38.83 -23.83
C GLN A 169 -0.47 40.07 -23.26
N ASN A 170 0.54 39.89 -22.39
CA ASN A 170 1.31 41.00 -21.80
C ASN A 170 2.38 41.60 -22.74
N LYS A 171 2.67 40.98 -23.89
CA LYS A 171 3.63 41.51 -24.89
C LYS A 171 2.97 42.36 -25.98
N SER A 172 1.64 42.45 -25.97
CA SER A 172 0.82 43.20 -26.93
C SER A 172 0.21 44.47 -26.35
N SER A 173 0.84 45.07 -25.32
CA SER A 173 0.47 46.35 -24.69
C SER A 173 1.53 47.41 -24.94
#